data_AF-A0A9P7N6R6-F1
#
_entry.id   AF-A0A9P7N6R6-F1
#
_cell.length_a   1.000
_cell.length_b   1.000
_cell.length_c   1.000
_cell.angle_alpha   90.00
_cell.angle_beta   90.00
_cell.angle_gamma   90.00
#
_symmetry.space_group_name_H-M   'P 1'
#
loop_
_entity.id
_entity.type
_entity.pdbx_description
1 polymer ?
#
loop_
_entity_poly.entity_id
_entity_poly.type
_entity_poly.pdbx_seq_one_letter_code
_entity_poly.pdbx_strand_id
1 'polypeptide(L)' 'THVDLDINPNEVQATQYVSAEKLKQLFEQPDLKFTPWFKLICNSMLFEWWQSLDSGLEKYTNEQQIRRM' A
#
# COMPACT_ATOMS: atom_id res chain seq x y z
N THR A 1 -4.87 -10.33 -16.07
CA THR A 1 -5.39 -10.44 -14.69
C THR A 1 -5.26 -11.84 -14.11
N HIS A 2 -4.46 -12.74 -14.69
CA HIS A 2 -4.15 -14.01 -14.06
C HIS A 2 -2.85 -13.83 -13.26
N VAL A 3 -2.97 -13.69 -11.95
CA VAL A 3 -1.82 -13.72 -11.04
C VAL A 3 -2.03 -14.94 -10.15
N ASP A 4 -1.09 -15.87 -10.21
CA ASP A 4 -1.13 -17.07 -9.38
C ASP A 4 -0.65 -16.70 -7.97
N LEU A 5 -1.43 -17.08 -6.95
CA LEU A 5 -1.12 -16.84 -5.54
C LEU A 5 -0.94 -18.18 -4.82
N ASP A 6 0.25 -18.43 -4.30
CA ASP A 6 0.55 -19.57 -3.42
C ASP A 6 0.64 -19.08 -1.95
N ILE A 7 -0.53 -18.91 -1.34
CA ILE A 7 -0.67 -18.23 -0.04
C ILE A 7 -0.43 -19.22 1.10
N ASN A 8 0.48 -18.89 2.02
CA ASN A 8 0.61 -19.62 3.29
C ASN A 8 -0.50 -19.20 4.26
N PRO A 9 -1.47 -20.08 4.60
CA PRO A 9 -2.62 -19.74 5.43
C PRO A 9 -2.25 -19.46 6.90
N ASN A 10 -1.08 -19.88 7.37
CA ASN A 10 -0.61 -19.55 8.72
C ASN A 10 -0.17 -18.08 8.86
N GLU A 11 0.16 -17.42 7.74
CA GLU A 11 0.66 -16.05 7.71
C GLU A 11 -0.37 -15.07 7.14
N VAL A 12 -1.20 -15.51 6.19
CA VAL A 12 -2.13 -14.65 5.45
C VAL A 12 -3.53 -15.26 5.43
N GLN A 13 -4.47 -14.57 6.07
CA GLN A 13 -5.87 -14.99 6.13
C GLN A 13 -6.63 -14.72 4.83
N ALA A 14 -6.37 -13.58 4.17
CA ALA A 14 -7.07 -13.16 2.96
C ALA A 14 -6.23 -12.17 2.15
N THR A 15 -6.44 -12.12 0.84
CA THR A 15 -5.77 -11.20 -0.08
C THR A 15 -6.77 -10.50 -0.97
N GLN A 16 -6.50 -9.24 -1.32
CA GLN A 16 -7.33 -8.48 -2.25
C GLN A 16 -6.45 -7.52 -3.06
N TYR A 17 -6.60 -7.55 -4.38
CA TYR A 17 -6.09 -6.50 -5.26
C TYR A 17 -7.07 -5.31 -5.29
N VAL A 18 -6.56 -4.10 -5.14
CA VAL A 18 -7.36 -2.87 -5.05
C VAL A 18 -6.77 -1.75 -5.91
N SER A 19 -7.64 -0.88 -6.44
CA SER A 19 -7.20 0.39 -7.01
C SER A 19 -6.85 1.40 -5.89
N ALA A 20 -6.16 2.48 -6.25
CA ALA A 20 -5.84 3.55 -5.32
C ALA A 20 -7.10 4.17 -4.70
N GLU A 21 -8.17 4.39 -5.50
CA GLU A 21 -9.43 4.91 -4.98
C GLU A 21 -10.11 3.90 -4.04
N LYS A 22 -10.11 2.62 -4.40
CA LYS A 22 -10.71 1.58 -3.57
C LYS A 22 -10.00 1.48 -2.23
N LEU A 23 -8.66 1.55 -2.20
CA LEU A 23 -7.90 1.55 -0.95
C LEU A 23 -8.29 2.73 -0.05
N LYS A 24 -8.41 3.94 -0.60
CA LYS A 24 -8.88 5.12 0.16
C LYS A 24 -10.26 4.87 0.78
N GLN A 25 -11.19 4.32 0.01
CA GLN A 25 -12.53 3.98 0.51
C GLN A 25 -12.51 2.92 1.61
N LEU A 26 -11.56 1.98 1.58
CA LEU A 26 -11.43 0.96 2.63
C LEU A 26 -10.95 1.57 3.95
N PHE A 27 -10.12 2.61 3.93
CA PHE A 27 -9.69 3.31 5.15
C PHE A 27 -10.83 4.03 5.88
N GLU A 28 -11.89 4.39 5.16
CA GLU A 28 -13.09 5.02 5.74
C GLU A 28 -14.04 4.00 6.41
N GLN A 29 -13.81 2.69 6.25
CA GLN A 29 -14.67 1.66 6.82
C GLN A 29 -14.25 1.36 8.27
N PRO A 30 -15.13 1.57 9.27
CA PRO A 30 -14.77 1.43 10.68
C PRO A 30 -14.47 -0.02 11.09
N ASP A 31 -15.01 -0.99 10.36
CA ASP A 31 -14.86 -2.42 10.66
C ASP A 31 -13.49 -2.97 10.21
N LEU A 32 -12.79 -2.25 9.33
CA LEU A 32 -11.50 -2.68 8.80
C LEU A 32 -10.36 -2.17 9.69
N LYS A 33 -9.48 -3.10 10.06
CA LYS A 33 -8.30 -2.80 10.87
C LYS A 33 -7.07 -2.80 9.99
N PHE A 34 -6.39 -1.66 9.96
CA PHE A 34 -5.10 -1.50 9.31
C PHE A 34 -4.01 -1.34 10.35
N THR A 35 -2.82 -1.88 10.07
CA THR A 35 -1.67 -1.73 10.96
C THR A 35 -1.26 -0.25 11.05
N PRO A 36 -0.73 0.21 12.20
CA PRO A 36 -0.29 1.59 12.35
C PRO A 36 0.72 2.02 11.30
N TRP A 37 1.72 1.18 11.01
CA TRP A 37 2.75 1.51 10.01
C TRP A 37 2.17 1.64 8.59
N PHE A 38 1.17 0.82 8.24
CA PHE A 38 0.55 0.88 6.91
C PHE A 38 -0.27 2.16 6.74
N LYS A 39 -0.99 2.58 7.79
CA LYS A 39 -1.66 3.89 7.84
C LYS A 39 -0.68 5.03 7.60
N LEU A 40 0.48 5.01 8.25
CA LEU A 40 1.51 6.05 8.08
C LEU A 40 1.99 6.13 6.64
N ILE A 41 2.33 5.00 6.01
CA ILE A 41 2.79 4.96 4.62
C ILE A 41 1.69 5.43 3.65
N CYS A 42 0.44 5.05 3.87
CA CYS A 42 -0.69 5.49 3.05
C CYS A 42 -0.88 7.01 3.10
N ASN A 43 -0.77 7.59 4.29
CA ASN A 43 -0.98 9.03 4.50
C ASN A 43 0.21 9.90 4.10
N SER A 44 1.41 9.32 3.92
CA SER A 44 2.63 10.07 3.65
C SER A 44 3.14 9.93 2.21
N MET A 45 3.17 8.72 1.66
CA MET A 45 4.00 8.41 0.48
C MET A 45 3.29 7.56 -0.56
N LEU A 46 2.48 6.59 -0.14
CA LEU A 46 1.97 5.54 -1.02
C LEU A 46 1.20 6.09 -2.24
N PHE A 47 0.27 7.03 -2.02
CA PHE A 47 -0.55 7.55 -3.11
C PHE A 47 0.22 8.47 -4.05
N GLU A 48 1.29 9.11 -3.58
CA GLU A 48 2.19 9.89 -4.43
C GLU A 48 3.00 8.97 -5.34
N TRP A 49 3.55 7.89 -4.79
CA TRP A 49 4.25 6.86 -5.55
C TRP A 49 3.34 6.20 -6.58
N TRP A 50 2.10 5.88 -6.17
CA TRP A 50 1.12 5.26 -7.04
C TRP A 50 0.85 6.08 -8.31
N GLN A 51 0.74 7.41 -8.17
CA GLN A 51 0.54 8.31 -9.32
C GLN A 51 1.73 8.34 -10.28
N SER A 52 2.91 7.99 -9.81
CA SER A 52 4.14 8.03 -10.61
C SER A 52 4.52 6.70 -11.24
N LEU A 53 3.73 5.62 -11.03
CA LEU A 53 4.08 4.27 -11.50
C LEU A 53 4.34 4.21 -13.01
N ASP A 54 3.53 4.91 -13.82
CA ASP A 54 3.68 4.93 -15.28
C ASP A 54 4.86 5.81 -15.73
N SER A 55 5.23 6.81 -14.94
CA SER A 55 6.32 7.75 -15.24
C SER A 55 7.68 7.32 -14.70
N GLY A 56 7.72 6.25 -13.90
CA GLY A 56 8.91 5.79 -13.20
C GLY A 56 8.99 6.24 -11.73
N LEU A 57 9.70 5.47 -10.92
CA LEU A 57 9.86 5.66 -9.47
C LEU A 57 11.25 6.18 -9.08
N GLU A 58 12.12 6.47 -10.05
CA GLU A 58 13.55 6.77 -9.83
C GLU A 58 13.73 7.95 -8.87
N LYS A 59 12.85 8.97 -8.97
CA LYS A 59 12.84 10.15 -8.08
C LYS A 59 12.58 9.84 -6.60
N TYR A 60 12.02 8.66 -6.30
CA TYR A 60 11.72 8.20 -4.94
C TYR A 60 12.75 7.21 -4.40
N THR A 61 13.76 6.86 -5.19
CA THR A 61 14.85 5.99 -4.78
C THR A 61 15.98 6.78 -4.13
N ASN A 62 16.88 6.08 -3.42
CA ASN A 62 18.09 6.65 -2.85
C ASN A 62 17.87 7.79 -1.83
N GLU A 63 16.76 7.76 -1.10
CA GLU A 63 16.52 8.70 0.00
C GLU A 63 17.58 8.52 1.11
N GLN A 64 18.37 9.57 1.37
CA GLN A 64 19.45 9.54 2.36
C GLN A 64 18.96 9.80 3.80
N GLN A 65 17.69 10.16 3.96
CA GLN A 65 17.11 10.55 5.23
C GLN A 65 16.11 9.51 5.72
N ILE A 66 16.24 9.09 6.98
CA ILE A 66 15.26 8.20 7.61
C ILE A 66 14.05 9.05 8.03
N ARG A 67 12.90 8.79 7.41
CA ARG A 67 11.62 9.40 7.80
C ARG A 67 11.17 8.85 9.15
N ARG A 68 10.87 9.76 10.07
CA ARG A 68 10.29 9.46 11.39
C ARG A 68 8.82 9.88 11.32
N MET A 69 7.93 8.89 11.22
CA MET A 69 6.48 9.04 11.04
C MET A 69 5.72 8.64 12.29
#